data_AF-A0A1I7ZN88-F1
#
_entry.id   AF-A0A1I7ZN88-F1
#
_cell.length_a   1.000
_cell.length_b   1.000
_cell.length_c   1.000
_cell.angle_alpha   90.00
_cell.angle_beta   90.00
_cell.angle_gamma   90.00
#
_symmetry.space_group_name_H-M   'P 1'
#
loop_
_entity.id
_entity.type
_entity.pdbx_description
1 polymer ?
#
loop_
_entity_poly.entity_id
_entity_poly.type
_entity_poly.pdbx_seq_one_letter_code
_entity_poly.pdbx_strand_id
1 'polypeptide(L)'
;MEATCTTVTTNTCINFTKTDDPKNAPVKPVLHFYPGALCNSNVGRLILTGSDGKDKIPDKQPISACDTFKTATHELAHALGFMHEQSRWDRDQYLTVDLTKVDANMRYNYNKYEKEENDNYGKQYDFGGNMHYKDNDMAKGAGDIVMIAKNPAYQMSIGGAIGPVFGDVYEMNMQYKCYDRCSSSATKCLYEGKPNPNKCDECQCPSGFGGKDCSERQAPSHGLTCGDTLEAGADWTAVTRTAPSHGLTCGDTLEAGADWTAVTSMRTVGAGNTDISKINESDPYHCTWHITAPAGKVIEYLVNYVRWPGDAGDYFCKPKYCYFGGVKIKGLEQTWIPEGMKFCCKPQFNQTMTTASNLLVIQAYNSFYYTDFSVQYKLIYSRFYSFSYTLLVP
;
A
#
# COMPACT_ATOMS: atom_id res chain seq x y z
N MET A 1 -5.99 6.89 -18.14
CA MET A 1 -6.12 8.25 -17.56
C MET A 1 -7.48 8.50 -16.92
N GLU A 2 -8.61 8.22 -17.58
CA GLU A 2 -9.93 8.40 -16.95
C GLU A 2 -10.09 7.62 -15.65
N ALA A 3 -9.64 6.36 -15.61
CA ALA A 3 -9.59 5.56 -14.38
C ALA A 3 -8.77 6.25 -13.29
N THR A 4 -7.60 6.79 -13.63
CA THR A 4 -6.72 7.54 -12.71
C THR A 4 -7.43 8.76 -12.10
N CYS A 5 -8.02 9.62 -12.93
CA CYS A 5 -8.77 10.78 -12.44
C CYS A 5 -9.98 10.35 -11.59
N THR A 6 -10.65 9.27 -11.97
CA THR A 6 -11.76 8.69 -11.22
C THR A 6 -11.29 8.23 -9.83
N THR A 7 -10.20 7.45 -9.74
CA THR A 7 -9.64 6.99 -8.46
C THR A 7 -9.30 8.15 -7.53
N VAL A 8 -8.67 9.22 -8.03
CA VAL A 8 -8.38 10.40 -7.22
C VAL A 8 -9.67 11.10 -6.79
N THR A 9 -10.63 11.27 -7.71
CA THR A 9 -11.91 11.93 -7.42
C THR A 9 -12.74 11.17 -6.39
N THR A 10 -12.79 9.83 -6.47
CA THR A 10 -13.59 9.02 -5.55
C THR A 10 -13.01 9.00 -4.14
N ASN A 11 -11.69 9.13 -4.01
CA ASN A 11 -10.98 8.98 -2.74
C ASN A 11 -10.54 10.30 -2.11
N THR A 12 -10.70 11.42 -2.82
CA THR A 12 -10.27 12.74 -2.36
C THR A 12 -11.31 13.81 -2.66
N CYS A 13 -11.06 15.02 -2.18
CA CYS A 13 -11.84 16.20 -2.54
C CYS A 13 -11.49 16.80 -3.91
N ILE A 14 -10.43 16.30 -4.56
CA ILE A 14 -9.90 16.81 -5.83
C ILE A 14 -10.81 16.33 -6.96
N ASN A 15 -11.16 17.24 -7.86
CA ASN A 15 -12.11 16.97 -8.93
C ASN A 15 -11.53 17.38 -10.28
N PHE A 16 -11.85 16.63 -11.33
CA PHE A 16 -11.36 16.88 -12.69
C PHE A 16 -12.52 17.17 -13.62
N THR A 17 -12.41 18.23 -14.41
CA THR A 17 -13.37 18.55 -15.47
C THR A 17 -12.64 18.56 -16.82
N LYS A 18 -13.13 17.75 -17.76
CA LYS A 18 -12.57 17.71 -19.11
C LYS A 18 -12.88 19.02 -19.84
N THR A 19 -11.91 19.54 -20.58
CA THR A 19 -12.07 20.71 -21.45
C THR A 19 -11.34 20.48 -22.75
N ASP A 20 -11.98 20.85 -23.86
CA ASP A 20 -11.37 20.89 -25.19
C ASP A 20 -10.86 22.30 -25.55
N ASP A 21 -11.06 23.28 -24.64
CA ASP A 21 -10.56 24.65 -24.77
C ASP A 21 -9.70 25.04 -23.54
N PRO A 22 -8.43 24.60 -23.50
CA PRO A 22 -7.51 24.96 -22.42
C PRO A 22 -7.24 26.46 -22.30
N LYS A 23 -7.40 27.21 -23.40
CA LYS A 23 -7.13 28.65 -23.43
C LYS A 23 -8.18 29.43 -22.64
N ASN A 24 -9.43 28.98 -22.66
CA ASN A 24 -10.54 29.62 -21.95
C ASN A 24 -11.00 28.85 -20.70
N ALA A 25 -10.22 27.86 -20.26
CA ALA A 25 -10.53 27.11 -19.04
C ALA A 25 -10.55 28.02 -17.79
N PRO A 26 -11.49 27.79 -16.84
CA PRO A 26 -11.66 28.63 -15.66
C PRO A 26 -10.47 28.53 -14.67
N VAL A 27 -9.71 27.44 -14.73
CA VAL A 27 -8.54 27.19 -13.90
C VAL A 27 -7.39 26.76 -14.81
N LYS A 28 -6.22 27.38 -14.59
CA LYS A 28 -4.99 27.12 -15.35
C LYS A 28 -3.82 26.76 -14.42
N PRO A 29 -2.82 26.00 -14.87
CA PRO A 29 -2.76 25.34 -16.17
C PRO A 29 -3.73 24.15 -16.23
N VAL A 30 -4.24 23.83 -17.42
CA VAL A 30 -4.99 22.58 -17.66
C VAL A 30 -3.98 21.44 -17.74
N LEU A 31 -4.22 20.36 -16.99
CA LEU A 31 -3.41 19.14 -17.12
C LEU A 31 -3.58 18.57 -18.53
N HIS A 32 -2.48 18.50 -19.27
CA HIS A 32 -2.44 18.09 -20.67
C HIS A 32 -1.68 16.77 -20.80
N PHE A 33 -2.44 15.69 -20.84
CA PHE A 33 -1.93 14.34 -21.06
C PHE A 33 -1.58 14.13 -22.52
N TYR A 34 -0.38 13.63 -22.81
CA TYR A 34 0.08 13.36 -24.17
C TYR A 34 0.98 12.11 -24.21
N PRO A 35 1.00 11.35 -25.31
CA PRO A 35 1.92 10.22 -25.44
C PRO A 35 3.36 10.75 -25.58
N GLY A 36 4.25 10.36 -24.68
CA GLY A 36 5.68 10.69 -24.74
C GLY A 36 6.56 9.45 -24.69
N ALA A 37 7.84 9.62 -25.07
CA ALA A 37 8.81 8.52 -25.07
C ALA A 37 9.22 8.06 -23.66
N LEU A 38 9.05 8.93 -22.65
CA LEU A 38 9.31 8.67 -21.24
C LEU A 38 8.14 9.18 -20.40
N CYS A 39 7.85 8.52 -19.28
CA CYS A 39 6.85 8.97 -18.30
C CYS A 39 7.46 10.06 -17.42
N ASN A 40 6.79 11.21 -17.31
CA ASN A 40 7.20 12.31 -16.44
C ASN A 40 6.08 13.35 -16.28
N SER A 41 6.16 14.09 -15.17
CA SER A 41 5.38 15.28 -14.87
C SER A 41 6.21 16.26 -14.04
N ASN A 42 5.85 17.54 -14.11
CA ASN A 42 6.30 18.52 -13.12
C ASN A 42 5.69 18.20 -11.75
N VAL A 43 6.41 18.58 -10.69
CA VAL A 43 5.91 18.47 -9.34
C VAL A 43 5.12 19.72 -8.97
N GLY A 44 3.84 19.56 -8.70
CA GLY A 44 2.92 20.63 -8.37
C GLY A 44 2.47 21.45 -9.58
N ARG A 45 1.88 22.61 -9.27
CA ARG A 45 1.34 23.53 -10.28
C ARG A 45 2.48 24.24 -11.02
N LEU A 46 2.53 24.07 -12.33
CA LEU A 46 3.54 24.71 -13.18
C LEU A 46 3.36 26.23 -13.19
N ILE A 47 4.40 26.93 -12.73
CA ILE A 47 4.55 28.38 -12.79
C ILE A 47 5.86 28.66 -13.53
N LEU A 48 5.78 29.43 -14.62
CA LEU A 48 6.94 29.80 -15.44
C LEU A 48 7.36 31.23 -15.10
N THR A 49 8.66 31.50 -15.02
CA THR A 49 9.16 32.87 -14.92
C THR A 49 9.31 33.46 -16.33
N GLY A 50 8.56 34.53 -16.63
CA GLY A 50 8.66 35.24 -17.90
C GLY A 50 9.99 35.99 -18.04
N SER A 51 10.34 36.37 -19.27
CA SER A 51 11.52 37.20 -19.56
C SER A 51 11.51 38.57 -18.86
N ASP A 52 10.34 39.00 -18.38
CA ASP A 52 10.10 40.19 -17.56
C ASP A 52 10.26 39.93 -16.04
N GLY A 53 10.71 38.74 -15.65
CA GLY A 53 10.91 38.32 -14.25
C GLY A 53 9.60 38.02 -13.49
N LYS A 54 8.45 38.03 -14.17
CA LYS A 54 7.14 37.81 -13.56
C LYS A 54 6.65 36.38 -13.74
N ASP A 55 5.98 35.86 -12.73
CA ASP A 55 5.31 34.55 -12.80
C ASP A 55 4.21 34.55 -13.86
N LYS A 56 4.21 33.50 -14.68
CA LYS A 56 3.26 33.24 -15.75
C LYS A 56 2.76 31.82 -15.62
N ILE A 57 1.44 31.69 -15.55
CA ILE A 57 0.77 30.40 -15.55
C ILE A 57 0.49 30.04 -17.02
N PRO A 58 1.06 28.95 -17.57
CA PRO A 58 0.78 28.54 -18.93
C PRO A 58 -0.67 28.03 -19.05
N ASP A 59 -1.18 27.94 -20.29
CA ASP A 59 -2.51 27.35 -20.52
C ASP A 59 -2.52 25.84 -20.20
N LYS A 60 -1.39 25.16 -20.37
CA LYS A 60 -1.25 23.71 -20.25
C LYS A 60 -0.08 23.32 -19.36
N GLN A 61 -0.27 22.28 -18.56
CA GLN A 61 0.79 21.58 -17.84
C GLN A 61 0.97 20.20 -18.48
N PRO A 62 2.12 19.93 -19.12
CA PRO A 62 2.36 18.65 -19.77
C PRO A 62 2.47 17.53 -18.73
N ILE A 63 1.77 16.44 -18.98
CA ILE A 63 1.94 15.15 -18.30
C ILE A 63 2.16 14.11 -19.39
N SER A 64 3.33 13.49 -19.41
CA SER A 64 3.61 12.42 -20.36
C SER A 64 2.86 11.17 -19.91
N ALA A 65 1.81 10.83 -20.65
CA ALA A 65 0.92 9.73 -20.34
C ALA A 65 1.56 8.40 -20.70
N CYS A 66 1.51 7.47 -19.74
CA CYS A 66 1.96 6.09 -19.90
C CYS A 66 0.79 5.12 -19.69
N ASP A 67 0.83 4.01 -20.40
CA ASP A 67 -0.35 3.16 -20.65
C ASP A 67 -0.79 2.30 -19.46
N THR A 68 -0.09 2.37 -18.32
CA THR A 68 -0.45 1.62 -17.12
C THR A 68 -1.16 2.50 -16.09
N PHE A 69 -2.10 1.90 -15.35
CA PHE A 69 -2.79 2.59 -14.25
C PHE A 69 -1.80 3.14 -13.21
N LYS A 70 -0.83 2.31 -12.78
CA LYS A 70 0.25 2.67 -11.84
C LYS A 70 0.99 3.93 -12.27
N THR A 71 1.50 3.95 -13.49
CA THR A 71 2.31 5.06 -13.97
C THR A 71 1.46 6.30 -14.17
N ALA A 72 0.25 6.16 -14.73
CA ALA A 72 -0.65 7.30 -14.87
C ALA A 72 -0.99 7.96 -13.52
N THR A 73 -1.25 7.16 -12.47
CA THR A 73 -1.51 7.70 -11.12
C THR A 73 -0.26 8.30 -10.50
N HIS A 74 0.93 7.77 -10.79
CA HIS A 74 2.21 8.31 -10.34
C HIS A 74 2.48 9.70 -10.93
N GLU A 75 2.34 9.85 -12.26
CA GLU A 75 2.55 11.14 -12.92
C GLU A 75 1.49 12.16 -12.55
N LEU A 76 0.24 11.73 -12.33
CA LEU A 76 -0.80 12.62 -11.79
C LEU A 76 -0.45 13.09 -10.37
N ALA A 77 0.06 12.20 -9.51
CA ALA A 77 0.48 12.57 -8.17
C ALA A 77 1.62 13.59 -8.19
N HIS A 78 2.61 13.45 -9.08
CA HIS A 78 3.59 14.52 -9.32
C HIS A 78 2.91 15.85 -9.66
N ALA A 79 2.00 15.88 -10.64
CA ALA A 79 1.28 17.11 -11.00
C ALA A 79 0.49 17.73 -9.82
N LEU A 80 0.07 16.90 -8.85
CA LEU A 80 -0.60 17.32 -7.62
C LEU A 80 0.36 17.75 -6.49
N GLY A 81 1.68 17.68 -6.71
CA GLY A 81 2.70 18.15 -5.77
C GLY A 81 3.42 17.07 -4.98
N PHE A 82 3.21 15.79 -5.29
CA PHE A 82 3.84 14.69 -4.56
C PHE A 82 5.22 14.38 -5.13
N MET A 83 6.21 14.32 -4.23
CA MET A 83 7.58 13.92 -4.53
C MET A 83 7.70 12.39 -4.49
N HIS A 84 8.82 11.86 -4.94
CA HIS A 84 9.11 10.45 -4.73
C HIS A 84 9.34 10.14 -3.24
N GLU A 85 8.87 8.98 -2.78
CA GLU A 85 9.00 8.57 -1.38
C GLU A 85 10.50 8.41 -0.99
N GLN A 86 11.38 7.95 -1.90
CA GLN A 86 12.83 7.85 -1.63
C GLN A 86 13.59 9.18 -1.59
N SER A 87 12.92 10.28 -1.90
CA SER A 87 13.45 11.63 -1.79
C SER A 87 13.00 12.35 -0.52
N ARG A 88 12.23 11.70 0.38
CA ARG A 88 11.88 12.29 1.68
C ARG A 88 13.11 12.70 2.48
N TRP A 89 12.99 13.79 3.24
CA TRP A 89 14.07 14.30 4.08
C TRP A 89 14.56 13.26 5.12
N ASP A 90 13.64 12.42 5.62
CA ASP A 90 13.85 11.36 6.61
C ASP A 90 14.20 9.98 6.03
N ARG A 91 14.29 9.83 4.70
CA ARG A 91 14.43 8.51 4.05
C ARG A 91 15.63 7.71 4.54
N ASP A 92 16.73 8.36 4.95
CA ASP A 92 17.93 7.70 5.47
C ASP A 92 17.70 7.00 6.81
N GLN A 93 16.55 7.17 7.46
CA GLN A 93 16.15 6.36 8.62
C GLN A 93 15.63 4.98 8.21
N TYR A 94 15.21 4.81 6.96
CA TYR A 94 14.50 3.64 6.43
C TYR A 94 15.29 2.91 5.33
N LEU A 95 16.08 3.65 4.55
CA LEU A 95 16.87 3.15 3.42
C LEU A 95 18.36 3.47 3.56
N THR A 96 19.17 2.62 2.95
CA THR A 96 20.53 2.92 2.52
C THR A 96 20.55 3.02 1.00
N VAL A 97 21.06 4.12 0.46
CA VAL A 97 21.17 4.34 -0.99
C VAL A 97 22.63 4.24 -1.43
N ASP A 98 22.94 3.24 -2.25
CA ASP A 98 24.29 3.00 -2.78
C ASP A 98 24.48 3.71 -4.13
N LEU A 99 24.86 4.99 -4.09
CA LEU A 99 25.13 5.80 -5.28
C LEU A 99 26.31 5.30 -6.11
N THR A 100 27.12 4.36 -5.60
CA THR A 100 28.20 3.75 -6.40
C THR A 100 27.65 2.84 -7.49
N LYS A 101 26.40 2.35 -7.33
CA LYS A 101 25.66 1.54 -8.31
C LYS A 101 24.81 2.36 -9.27
N VAL A 102 24.82 3.69 -9.14
CA VAL A 102 24.07 4.61 -10.02
C VAL A 102 25.03 5.33 -10.95
N ASP A 103 24.65 5.47 -12.21
CA ASP A 103 25.41 6.28 -13.17
C ASP A 103 25.55 7.72 -12.67
N ALA A 104 26.75 8.29 -12.82
CA ALA A 104 27.09 9.57 -12.19
C ALA A 104 26.15 10.71 -12.61
N ASN A 105 25.66 10.70 -13.86
CA ASN A 105 24.70 11.66 -14.39
C ASN A 105 23.26 11.44 -13.92
N MET A 106 22.94 10.31 -13.29
CA MET A 106 21.59 9.96 -12.80
C MET A 106 21.45 10.07 -11.27
N ARG A 107 22.55 10.30 -10.54
CA ARG A 107 22.55 10.37 -9.06
C ARG A 107 21.62 11.42 -8.47
N TYR A 108 21.33 12.50 -9.21
CA TYR A 108 20.43 13.56 -8.76
C TYR A 108 19.00 13.06 -8.48
N ASN A 109 18.58 11.94 -9.09
CA ASN A 109 17.26 11.33 -8.84
C ASN A 109 17.11 10.78 -7.40
N TYR A 110 18.22 10.66 -6.66
CA TYR A 110 18.25 10.23 -5.26
C TYR A 110 18.49 11.36 -4.27
N ASN A 111 18.49 12.62 -4.76
CA ASN A 111 18.53 13.78 -3.89
C ASN A 111 17.32 13.77 -2.97
N LYS A 112 17.56 14.11 -1.70
CA LYS A 112 16.50 14.32 -0.72
C LYS A 112 16.03 15.76 -0.81
N TYR A 113 14.76 15.96 -0.50
CA TYR A 113 14.21 17.27 -0.17
C TYR A 113 14.64 17.67 1.24
N GLU A 114 14.71 18.96 1.48
CA GLU A 114 14.83 19.49 2.84
C GLU A 114 13.50 19.36 3.58
N LYS A 115 13.53 19.38 4.91
CA LYS A 115 12.34 19.18 5.74
C LYS A 115 11.30 20.28 5.52
N GLU A 116 11.74 21.48 5.19
CA GLU A 116 10.90 22.64 4.91
C GLU A 116 10.18 22.53 3.56
N GLU A 117 10.70 21.71 2.64
CA GLU A 117 10.18 21.51 1.28
C GLU A 117 9.33 20.22 1.17
N ASN A 118 9.37 19.36 2.19
CA ASN A 118 8.68 18.07 2.20
C ASN A 118 7.99 17.81 3.55
N ASP A 119 6.67 17.97 3.57
CA ASP A 119 5.83 17.54 4.69
C ASP A 119 5.33 16.10 4.45
N ASN A 120 5.57 15.24 5.43
CA ASN A 120 5.14 13.84 5.41
C ASN A 120 3.77 13.65 6.09
N TYR A 121 3.15 14.71 6.61
CA TYR A 121 1.83 14.68 7.24
C TYR A 121 1.69 13.67 8.39
N GLY A 122 2.79 13.39 9.08
CA GLY A 122 2.86 12.35 10.12
C GLY A 122 2.83 10.92 9.61
N LYS A 123 2.80 10.68 8.29
CA LYS A 123 2.87 9.36 7.66
C LYS A 123 4.27 8.77 7.85
N GLN A 124 4.35 7.55 8.36
CA GLN A 124 5.59 6.76 8.32
C GLN A 124 6.01 6.48 6.87
N TYR A 125 7.27 6.09 6.69
CA TYR A 125 7.82 5.80 5.37
C TYR A 125 7.10 4.64 4.69
N ASP A 126 6.56 4.86 3.50
CA ASP A 126 5.75 3.87 2.79
C ASP A 126 6.53 3.19 1.66
N PHE A 127 7.20 2.08 1.99
CA PHE A 127 7.94 1.27 1.00
C PHE A 127 7.06 0.78 -0.15
N GLY A 128 5.77 0.55 0.13
CA GLY A 128 4.80 0.03 -0.82
C GLY A 128 3.98 1.10 -1.54
N GLY A 129 4.25 2.39 -1.30
CA GLY A 129 3.54 3.52 -1.88
C GLY A 129 3.77 3.68 -3.39
N ASN A 130 2.79 4.28 -4.09
CA ASN A 130 2.87 4.45 -5.55
C ASN A 130 3.99 5.40 -5.96
N MET A 131 4.42 6.30 -5.08
CA MET A 131 5.47 7.28 -5.32
C MET A 131 6.89 6.76 -5.01
N HIS A 132 7.04 5.50 -4.61
CA HIS A 132 8.35 4.92 -4.34
C HIS A 132 8.98 4.30 -5.60
N TYR A 133 10.24 4.60 -5.87
CA TYR A 133 11.04 3.91 -6.89
C TYR A 133 11.19 2.42 -6.60
N LYS A 134 11.48 1.62 -7.63
CA LYS A 134 11.98 0.26 -7.44
C LYS A 134 13.39 0.30 -6.87
N ASP A 135 13.78 -0.77 -6.18
CA ASP A 135 15.06 -0.87 -5.48
C ASP A 135 16.30 -0.82 -6.40
N ASN A 136 16.11 -1.01 -7.70
CA ASN A 136 17.13 -1.01 -8.73
C ASN A 136 16.95 0.08 -9.80
N ASP A 137 16.04 1.04 -9.61
CA ASP A 137 15.89 2.13 -10.58
C ASP A 137 17.23 2.88 -10.74
N MET A 138 17.53 3.36 -11.95
CA MET A 138 18.81 4.03 -12.29
C MET A 138 20.10 3.23 -12.01
N ALA A 139 20.00 1.92 -11.76
CA ALA A 139 21.16 1.06 -11.59
C ALA A 139 21.98 0.99 -12.90
N LYS A 140 23.30 1.15 -12.77
CA LYS A 140 24.24 1.04 -13.90
C LYS A 140 24.46 -0.42 -14.35
N GLY A 141 24.36 -1.36 -13.42
CA GLY A 141 24.59 -2.79 -13.64
C GLY A 141 23.29 -3.59 -13.65
N ALA A 142 23.17 -4.54 -14.58
CA ALA A 142 22.05 -5.47 -14.58
C ALA A 142 22.02 -6.29 -13.27
N GLY A 143 20.94 -6.16 -12.51
CA GLY A 143 20.74 -6.89 -11.25
C GLY A 143 21.26 -6.20 -10.00
N ASP A 144 21.91 -5.03 -10.14
CA ASP A 144 22.31 -4.18 -9.02
C ASP A 144 21.09 -3.71 -8.22
N ILE A 145 21.22 -3.67 -6.91
CA ILE A 145 20.25 -3.08 -5.98
C ILE A 145 20.86 -1.77 -5.47
N VAL A 146 20.18 -0.66 -5.74
CA VAL A 146 20.57 0.71 -5.37
C VAL A 146 20.04 1.07 -3.99
N MET A 147 18.80 0.71 -3.68
CA MET A 147 18.14 1.00 -2.40
C MET A 147 18.01 -0.27 -1.56
N ILE A 148 18.56 -0.24 -0.35
CA ILE A 148 18.51 -1.35 0.60
C ILE A 148 17.69 -0.90 1.80
N ALA A 149 16.58 -1.59 2.08
CA ALA A 149 15.78 -1.36 3.27
C ALA A 149 16.59 -1.71 4.53
N LYS A 150 16.61 -0.80 5.51
CA LYS A 150 17.27 -1.06 6.80
C LYS A 150 16.61 -2.19 7.56
N ASN A 151 15.28 -2.29 7.46
CA ASN A 151 14.57 -3.50 7.87
C ASN A 151 14.40 -4.40 6.63
N PRO A 152 15.09 -5.56 6.57
CA PRO A 152 15.10 -6.42 5.39
C PRO A 152 13.71 -6.99 5.04
N ALA A 153 12.78 -7.03 5.99
CA ALA A 153 11.40 -7.48 5.72
C ALA A 153 10.67 -6.57 4.70
N TYR A 154 11.07 -5.30 4.58
CA TYR A 154 10.49 -4.35 3.63
C TYR A 154 11.15 -4.36 2.25
N GLN A 155 12.28 -5.05 2.04
CA GLN A 155 13.00 -4.97 0.75
C GLN A 155 12.10 -5.32 -0.44
N MET A 156 11.27 -6.35 -0.30
CA MET A 156 10.34 -6.79 -1.36
C MET A 156 9.10 -5.90 -1.53
N SER A 157 8.95 -4.90 -0.66
CA SER A 157 7.83 -3.94 -0.70
C SER A 157 8.18 -2.73 -1.57
N ILE A 158 9.46 -2.38 -1.68
CA ILE A 158 9.99 -1.21 -2.40
C ILE A 158 9.46 -1.14 -3.84
N GLY A 159 8.75 -0.04 -4.15
CA GLY A 159 8.29 0.27 -5.52
C GLY A 159 7.27 -0.72 -6.08
N GLY A 160 6.71 -1.58 -5.23
CA GLY A 160 5.82 -2.67 -5.60
C GLY A 160 4.35 -2.29 -5.72
N ALA A 161 3.98 -1.00 -5.61
CA ALA A 161 2.61 -0.55 -5.79
C ALA A 161 2.10 -0.82 -7.22
N ILE A 162 0.80 -1.02 -7.36
CA ILE A 162 0.13 -1.17 -8.66
C ILE A 162 -0.79 0.04 -8.96
N GLY A 163 -0.93 0.92 -7.97
CA GLY A 163 -1.69 2.15 -7.99
C GLY A 163 -1.61 2.80 -6.60
N PRO A 164 -2.36 3.89 -6.37
CA PRO A 164 -2.36 4.60 -5.09
C PRO A 164 -2.81 3.67 -3.96
N VAL A 165 -2.00 3.56 -2.91
CA VAL A 165 -2.37 2.90 -1.66
C VAL A 165 -2.98 3.90 -0.68
N PHE A 166 -3.49 3.44 0.47
CA PHE A 166 -4.10 4.31 1.47
C PHE A 166 -3.17 5.46 1.89
N GLY A 167 -1.88 5.20 2.08
CA GLY A 167 -0.87 6.21 2.39
C GLY A 167 -0.78 7.34 1.35
N ASP A 168 -0.82 7.00 0.05
CA ASP A 168 -0.80 8.00 -1.02
C ASP A 168 -2.05 8.90 -0.98
N VAL A 169 -3.23 8.28 -0.83
CA VAL A 169 -4.53 8.99 -0.74
C VAL A 169 -4.59 9.83 0.53
N TYR A 170 -4.06 9.33 1.64
CA TYR A 170 -3.98 10.04 2.90
C TYR A 170 -3.22 11.36 2.74
N GLU A 171 -2.03 11.33 2.13
CA GLU A 171 -1.23 12.54 1.91
C GLU A 171 -1.91 13.50 0.92
N MET A 172 -2.56 12.99 -0.14
CA MET A 172 -3.39 13.81 -1.03
C MET A 172 -4.47 14.57 -0.27
N ASN A 173 -5.20 13.87 0.62
CA ASN A 173 -6.25 14.49 1.42
C ASN A 173 -5.72 15.48 2.45
N MET A 174 -4.54 15.23 3.03
CA MET A 174 -3.89 16.17 3.94
C MET A 174 -3.43 17.45 3.22
N GLN A 175 -2.69 17.31 2.11
CA GLN A 175 -2.17 18.42 1.30
C GLN A 175 -3.29 19.36 0.82
N TYR A 176 -4.39 18.79 0.33
CA TYR A 176 -5.52 19.54 -0.22
C TYR A 176 -6.62 19.83 0.80
N LYS A 177 -6.37 19.55 2.09
CA LYS A 177 -7.31 19.79 3.20
C LYS A 177 -8.68 19.17 2.97
N CYS A 178 -8.71 18.01 2.32
CA CYS A 178 -9.95 17.34 1.97
C CYS A 178 -10.74 16.90 3.22
N TYR A 179 -10.04 16.54 4.30
CA TYR A 179 -10.67 16.14 5.55
C TYR A 179 -11.45 17.29 6.23
N ASP A 180 -11.17 18.55 5.91
CA ASP A 180 -11.93 19.70 6.42
C ASP A 180 -13.40 19.66 5.99
N ARG A 181 -13.72 19.00 4.86
CA ARG A 181 -15.10 18.74 4.42
C ARG A 181 -15.92 17.95 5.44
N CYS A 182 -15.25 17.16 6.27
CA CYS A 182 -15.87 16.34 7.31
C CYS A 182 -15.62 16.88 8.71
N SER A 183 -15.24 18.17 8.86
CA SER A 183 -14.98 18.82 10.15
C SER A 183 -16.17 18.78 11.13
N SER A 184 -17.40 18.78 10.63
CA SER A 184 -18.62 18.64 11.43
C SER A 184 -19.08 17.19 11.61
N SER A 185 -18.35 16.22 11.09
CA SER A 185 -18.71 14.80 11.17
C SER A 185 -18.40 14.23 12.55
N ALA A 186 -19.30 13.39 13.06
CA ALA A 186 -19.09 12.62 14.28
C ALA A 186 -18.42 11.25 14.04
N THR A 187 -18.10 10.94 12.78
CA THR A 187 -17.50 9.66 12.37
C THR A 187 -16.16 9.43 13.07
N LYS A 188 -16.06 8.31 13.77
CA LYS A 188 -14.82 7.84 14.40
C LYS A 188 -14.26 6.72 13.53
N CYS A 189 -13.02 6.89 13.09
CA CYS A 189 -12.32 5.86 12.35
C CYS A 189 -11.26 5.21 13.23
N LEU A 190 -11.27 3.89 13.30
CA LEU A 190 -10.28 3.09 13.99
C LEU A 190 -9.07 2.81 13.10
N TYR A 191 -8.01 2.29 13.72
CA TYR A 191 -6.76 1.89 13.04
C TYR A 191 -6.24 2.97 12.08
N GLU A 192 -6.30 4.23 12.51
CA GLU A 192 -5.85 5.40 11.76
C GLU A 192 -6.54 5.64 10.41
N GLY A 193 -7.69 5.01 10.19
CA GLY A 193 -8.61 5.43 9.14
C GLY A 193 -8.98 6.91 9.27
N LYS A 194 -9.50 7.47 8.18
CA LYS A 194 -9.95 8.87 8.13
C LYS A 194 -11.36 8.96 7.54
N PRO A 195 -12.19 9.92 7.97
CA PRO A 195 -13.49 10.13 7.35
C PRO A 195 -13.34 10.34 5.85
N ASN A 196 -14.19 9.68 5.05
CA ASN A 196 -14.17 9.83 3.60
C ASN A 196 -14.62 11.26 3.23
N PRO A 197 -13.77 12.07 2.57
CA PRO A 197 -14.10 13.47 2.21
C PRO A 197 -15.33 13.64 1.32
N ASN A 198 -15.77 12.58 0.64
CA ASN A 198 -16.95 12.57 -0.22
C ASN A 198 -18.19 11.95 0.46
N LYS A 199 -18.00 11.26 1.59
CA LYS A 199 -19.04 10.58 2.36
C LYS A 199 -18.68 10.59 3.84
N CYS A 200 -18.90 11.72 4.48
CA CYS A 200 -18.36 11.97 5.81
C CYS A 200 -18.89 11.04 6.91
N ASP A 201 -19.91 10.22 6.64
CA ASP A 201 -20.44 9.23 7.59
C ASP A 201 -19.70 7.88 7.53
N GLU A 202 -18.85 7.61 6.55
CA GLU A 202 -18.02 6.41 6.46
C GLU A 202 -16.51 6.73 6.46
N CYS A 203 -15.69 5.76 6.84
CA CYS A 203 -14.24 5.88 6.87
C CYS A 203 -13.58 5.33 5.60
N GLN A 204 -12.50 5.98 5.18
CA GLN A 204 -11.45 5.37 4.36
C GLN A 204 -10.50 4.62 5.28
N CYS A 205 -10.28 3.35 4.98
CA CYS A 205 -9.53 2.44 5.84
C CYS A 205 -8.18 2.07 5.22
N PRO A 206 -7.11 1.96 6.04
CA PRO A 206 -5.87 1.35 5.57
C PRO A 206 -6.09 -0.10 5.12
N SER A 207 -5.17 -0.60 4.28
CA SER A 207 -5.26 -1.98 3.78
C SER A 207 -5.32 -2.99 4.93
N GLY A 208 -6.21 -3.97 4.79
CA GLY A 208 -6.51 -4.97 5.80
C GLY A 208 -7.60 -4.57 6.79
N PHE A 209 -8.11 -3.33 6.75
CA PHE A 209 -9.23 -2.86 7.56
C PHE A 209 -10.44 -2.49 6.70
N GLY A 210 -11.65 -2.60 7.27
CA GLY A 210 -12.91 -2.39 6.58
C GLY A 210 -14.07 -2.10 7.54
N GLY A 211 -15.29 -2.18 7.02
CA GLY A 211 -16.46 -1.70 7.74
C GLY A 211 -16.58 -0.18 7.68
N LYS A 212 -17.66 0.36 8.25
CA LYS A 212 -17.97 1.80 8.19
C LYS A 212 -16.96 2.66 8.97
N ASP A 213 -16.33 2.08 9.98
CA ASP A 213 -15.42 2.75 10.92
C ASP A 213 -13.99 2.16 10.94
N CYS A 214 -13.66 1.27 10.00
CA CYS A 214 -12.40 0.53 9.95
C CYS A 214 -12.19 -0.50 11.07
N SER A 215 -13.18 -0.75 11.94
CA SER A 215 -13.07 -1.73 13.03
C SER A 215 -13.01 -3.17 12.55
N GLU A 216 -13.56 -3.42 11.37
CA GLU A 216 -13.67 -4.75 10.81
C GLU A 216 -12.43 -5.06 9.97
N ARG A 217 -12.25 -6.35 9.73
CA ARG A 217 -11.31 -6.82 8.74
C ARG A 217 -11.76 -6.43 7.33
N GLN A 218 -10.81 -6.04 6.47
CA GLN A 218 -11.13 -5.78 5.06
C GLN A 218 -11.76 -7.03 4.43
N ALA A 219 -12.99 -6.89 3.94
CA ALA A 219 -13.75 -7.95 3.30
C ALA A 219 -13.03 -8.49 2.05
N PRO A 220 -13.23 -9.77 1.70
CA PRO A 220 -12.71 -10.34 0.46
C PRO A 220 -13.13 -9.57 -0.80
N SER A 221 -12.27 -9.55 -1.82
CA SER A 221 -12.64 -9.03 -3.15
C SER A 221 -13.28 -10.08 -4.06
N HIS A 222 -13.84 -9.61 -5.18
CA HIS A 222 -14.32 -10.44 -6.30
C HIS A 222 -15.34 -11.53 -5.95
N GLY A 223 -16.22 -11.26 -4.98
CA GLY A 223 -17.28 -12.20 -4.62
C GLY A 223 -16.75 -13.49 -3.96
N LEU A 224 -15.53 -13.46 -3.43
CA LEU A 224 -15.02 -14.49 -2.53
C LEU A 224 -15.84 -14.46 -1.22
N THR A 225 -17.03 -15.05 -1.24
CA THR A 225 -17.93 -15.07 -0.07
C THR A 225 -17.59 -16.23 0.85
N CYS A 226 -17.40 -15.96 2.13
CA CYS A 226 -17.46 -16.97 3.19
C CYS A 226 -18.21 -16.41 4.42
N GLY A 227 -19.02 -17.25 5.07
CA GLY A 227 -19.51 -16.99 6.44
C GLY A 227 -20.96 -16.51 6.62
N ASP A 228 -21.95 -17.07 5.92
CA ASP A 228 -23.35 -16.81 6.28
C ASP A 228 -23.66 -17.35 7.70
N THR A 229 -24.31 -16.54 8.53
CA THR A 229 -24.98 -17.03 9.74
C THR A 229 -26.25 -17.75 9.32
N LEU A 230 -26.29 -19.08 9.47
CA LEU A 230 -27.48 -19.89 9.25
C LEU A 230 -28.19 -20.09 10.59
N GLU A 231 -29.44 -19.64 10.71
CA GLU A 231 -30.28 -20.02 11.85
C GLU A 231 -30.67 -21.49 11.73
N ALA A 232 -30.41 -22.28 12.78
CA ALA A 232 -30.79 -23.67 12.83
C ALA A 232 -32.31 -23.80 13.07
N GLY A 233 -33.02 -24.38 12.09
CA GLY A 233 -34.42 -24.80 12.24
C GLY A 233 -34.57 -26.20 12.84
N ALA A 234 -35.79 -26.62 13.15
CA ALA A 234 -36.11 -27.94 13.70
C ALA A 234 -35.86 -29.11 12.72
N ASP A 235 -35.75 -28.81 11.41
CA ASP A 235 -35.53 -29.78 10.35
C ASP A 235 -34.09 -29.75 9.84
N TRP A 236 -33.56 -30.93 9.50
CA TRP A 236 -32.25 -31.06 8.86
C TRP A 236 -32.24 -30.40 7.49
N THR A 237 -31.44 -29.35 7.33
CA THR A 237 -31.23 -28.69 6.05
C THR A 237 -29.80 -28.97 5.57
N ALA A 238 -29.65 -29.64 4.42
CA ALA A 238 -28.35 -29.84 3.80
C ALA A 238 -27.88 -28.55 3.12
N VAL A 239 -26.70 -28.05 3.49
CA VAL A 239 -26.08 -26.87 2.84
C VAL A 239 -25.48 -27.32 1.50
N THR A 240 -26.27 -27.32 0.43
CA THR A 240 -25.76 -27.53 -0.94
C THR A 240 -25.34 -26.21 -1.54
N ARG A 241 -24.14 -25.73 -1.18
CA ARG A 241 -23.40 -24.78 -2.02
C ARG A 241 -22.32 -25.56 -2.75
N THR A 242 -22.18 -25.33 -4.05
CA THR A 242 -20.98 -25.73 -4.79
C THR A 242 -19.80 -25.13 -4.05
N ALA A 243 -19.01 -25.98 -3.40
CA ALA A 243 -17.83 -25.52 -2.69
C ALA A 243 -16.96 -24.73 -3.68
N PRO A 244 -16.51 -23.51 -3.37
CA PRO A 244 -15.23 -23.05 -3.90
C PRO A 244 -14.25 -24.16 -3.50
N SER A 245 -13.57 -24.74 -4.48
CA SER A 245 -12.76 -25.94 -4.28
C SER A 245 -11.88 -25.83 -3.01
N HIS A 246 -12.23 -26.59 -1.98
CA HIS A 246 -11.44 -26.89 -0.76
C HIS A 246 -11.42 -25.88 0.42
N GLY A 247 -12.59 -25.52 0.97
CA GLY A 247 -12.79 -25.55 2.43
C GLY A 247 -11.91 -24.66 3.34
N LEU A 248 -11.55 -23.44 2.91
CA LEU A 248 -11.08 -22.38 3.81
C LEU A 248 -11.92 -21.12 3.62
N THR A 249 -12.16 -20.41 4.73
CA THR A 249 -12.73 -19.06 4.77
C THR A 249 -11.71 -18.09 4.18
N CYS A 250 -12.12 -17.26 3.23
CA CYS A 250 -11.30 -16.16 2.75
C CYS A 250 -11.21 -15.10 3.85
N GLY A 251 -10.31 -15.36 4.80
CA GLY A 251 -10.07 -14.50 5.94
C GLY A 251 -10.89 -14.80 7.19
N ASP A 252 -10.33 -14.48 8.35
CA ASP A 252 -10.94 -14.69 9.67
C ASP A 252 -10.33 -13.76 10.73
N THR A 253 -10.96 -13.66 11.90
CA THR A 253 -10.38 -13.04 13.10
C THR A 253 -10.06 -14.13 14.11
N LEU A 254 -8.78 -14.28 14.43
CA LEU A 254 -8.25 -15.36 15.26
C LEU A 254 -7.55 -14.79 16.49
N GLU A 255 -7.59 -15.53 17.60
CA GLU A 255 -6.88 -15.15 18.82
C GLU A 255 -5.52 -15.86 18.92
N ALA A 256 -4.50 -15.13 19.36
CA ALA A 256 -3.18 -15.68 19.64
C ALA A 256 -3.16 -16.40 21.00
N GLY A 257 -2.89 -17.71 20.97
CA GLY A 257 -2.62 -18.54 22.16
C GLY A 257 -1.13 -18.60 22.52
N ALA A 258 -0.80 -19.24 23.65
CA ALA A 258 0.58 -19.38 24.11
C ALA A 258 1.44 -20.29 23.21
N ASP A 259 0.80 -21.24 22.53
CA ASP A 259 1.46 -22.19 21.63
C ASP A 259 1.47 -21.69 20.18
N TRP A 260 2.50 -22.12 19.44
CA TRP A 260 2.60 -21.85 18.01
C TRP A 260 1.42 -22.45 17.26
N THR A 261 0.63 -21.57 16.64
CA THR A 261 -0.49 -21.92 15.76
C THR A 261 -0.22 -21.34 14.37
N ALA A 262 -0.78 -21.93 13.31
CA ALA A 262 -0.56 -21.47 11.94
C ALA A 262 -1.88 -21.13 11.24
N VAL A 263 -1.91 -19.97 10.58
CA VAL A 263 -2.87 -19.74 9.48
C VAL A 263 -2.26 -20.34 8.22
N THR A 264 -3.01 -21.20 7.55
CA THR A 264 -2.60 -21.80 6.27
C THR A 264 -3.71 -21.62 5.26
N SER A 265 -3.37 -21.16 4.05
CA SER A 265 -4.29 -20.99 2.93
C SER A 265 -3.75 -21.70 1.70
N MET A 266 -4.61 -22.48 1.04
CA MET A 266 -4.26 -23.28 -0.13
C MET A 266 -5.34 -23.10 -1.20
N ARG A 267 -4.96 -22.65 -2.40
CA ARG A 267 -5.82 -22.45 -3.58
C ARG A 267 -7.10 -21.64 -3.30
N THR A 268 -7.00 -20.67 -2.40
CA THR A 268 -8.14 -19.81 -2.00
C THR A 268 -8.03 -18.40 -2.57
N VAL A 269 -6.84 -17.81 -2.55
CA VAL A 269 -6.62 -16.39 -2.87
C VAL A 269 -6.17 -16.27 -4.32
N GLY A 270 -7.09 -15.95 -5.24
CA GLY A 270 -6.81 -15.77 -6.66
C GLY A 270 -7.89 -16.34 -7.58
N ALA A 271 -7.73 -16.13 -8.89
CA ALA A 271 -8.70 -16.56 -9.90
C ALA A 271 -8.49 -18.00 -10.38
N GLY A 272 -7.36 -18.63 -10.04
CA GLY A 272 -6.95 -19.92 -10.62
C GLY A 272 -6.71 -19.87 -12.11
N ASN A 273 -6.45 -18.69 -12.67
CA ASN A 273 -6.25 -18.49 -14.08
C ASN A 273 -4.78 -18.67 -14.48
N THR A 274 -4.52 -19.38 -15.58
CA THR A 274 -3.19 -19.60 -16.14
C THR A 274 -2.91 -18.74 -17.38
N ASP A 275 -3.91 -17.98 -17.84
CA ASP A 275 -3.80 -17.08 -18.99
C ASP A 275 -3.34 -15.67 -18.55
N ILE A 276 -2.09 -15.35 -18.86
CA ILE A 276 -1.44 -14.09 -18.48
C ILE A 276 -2.14 -12.86 -19.07
N SER A 277 -2.86 -13.01 -20.19
CA SER A 277 -3.58 -11.90 -20.84
C SER A 277 -4.78 -11.40 -20.04
N LYS A 278 -5.22 -12.17 -19.05
CA LYS A 278 -6.37 -11.89 -18.19
C LYS A 278 -5.98 -11.41 -16.79
N ILE A 279 -4.70 -11.13 -16.56
CA ILE A 279 -4.24 -10.57 -15.29
C ILE A 279 -4.81 -9.16 -15.14
N ASN A 280 -5.39 -8.89 -13.98
CA ASN A 280 -5.74 -7.54 -13.56
C ASN A 280 -4.96 -7.20 -12.29
N GLU A 281 -3.85 -6.50 -12.45
CA GLU A 281 -2.99 -6.16 -11.33
C GLU A 281 -3.58 -5.03 -10.48
N SER A 282 -4.35 -4.14 -11.10
CA SER A 282 -4.93 -2.97 -10.41
C SER A 282 -6.08 -3.35 -9.48
N ASP A 283 -6.58 -4.57 -9.56
CA ASP A 283 -7.65 -5.10 -8.72
C ASP A 283 -7.42 -6.59 -8.39
N PRO A 284 -6.41 -6.89 -7.53
CA PRO A 284 -6.09 -8.26 -7.20
C PRO A 284 -7.16 -8.90 -6.30
N TYR A 285 -7.28 -10.23 -6.42
CA TYR A 285 -8.00 -11.04 -5.43
C TYR A 285 -7.25 -10.95 -4.12
N HIS A 286 -7.98 -10.74 -3.01
CA HIS A 286 -7.38 -10.72 -1.69
C HIS A 286 -8.28 -11.31 -0.62
N CYS A 287 -7.63 -11.87 0.41
CA CYS A 287 -8.23 -12.27 1.66
C CYS A 287 -7.38 -11.69 2.80
N THR A 288 -8.02 -11.28 3.89
CA THR A 288 -7.35 -10.70 5.04
C THR A 288 -7.59 -11.58 6.26
N TRP A 289 -6.65 -11.70 7.19
CA TRP A 289 -6.82 -12.29 8.51
C TRP A 289 -6.34 -11.29 9.56
N HIS A 290 -7.08 -11.17 10.65
CA HIS A 290 -6.65 -10.45 11.85
C HIS A 290 -6.29 -11.47 12.91
N ILE A 291 -5.08 -11.38 13.47
CA ILE A 291 -4.71 -12.12 14.67
C ILE A 291 -4.66 -11.15 15.83
N THR A 292 -5.51 -11.36 16.83
CA THR A 292 -5.64 -10.48 17.99
C THR A 292 -4.97 -11.09 19.22
N ALA A 293 -4.50 -10.23 20.10
CA ALA A 293 -4.01 -10.56 21.43
C ALA A 293 -4.65 -9.64 22.46
N PRO A 294 -4.68 -10.03 23.75
CA PRO A 294 -5.12 -9.13 24.82
C PRO A 294 -4.33 -7.82 24.85
N ALA A 295 -4.95 -6.74 25.29
CA ALA A 295 -4.31 -5.44 25.40
C ALA A 295 -3.00 -5.50 26.23
N GLY A 296 -1.96 -4.83 25.74
CA GLY A 296 -0.62 -4.85 26.37
C GLY A 296 0.21 -6.11 26.11
N LYS A 297 -0.31 -7.06 25.32
CA LYS A 297 0.46 -8.19 24.76
C LYS A 297 0.86 -7.91 23.32
N VAL A 298 1.83 -8.70 22.84
CA VAL A 298 2.29 -8.65 21.45
C VAL A 298 2.32 -10.07 20.89
N ILE A 299 2.38 -10.15 19.57
CA ILE A 299 2.31 -11.40 18.82
C ILE A 299 3.69 -11.64 18.21
N GLU A 300 4.26 -12.81 18.49
CA GLU A 300 5.45 -13.30 17.81
C GLU A 300 4.99 -14.13 16.60
N TYR A 301 5.56 -13.89 15.42
CA TYR A 301 5.15 -14.56 14.19
C TYR A 301 6.32 -14.80 13.24
N LEU A 302 6.13 -15.73 12.31
CA LEU A 302 7.03 -15.94 11.17
C LEU A 302 6.25 -16.47 9.97
N VAL A 303 6.76 -16.22 8.78
CA VAL A 303 6.22 -16.76 7.53
C VAL A 303 6.93 -18.06 7.20
N ASN A 304 6.22 -19.19 7.22
CA ASN A 304 6.81 -20.49 6.88
C ASN A 304 7.10 -20.59 5.38
N TYR A 305 6.10 -20.24 4.57
CA TYR A 305 6.20 -20.20 3.13
C TYR A 305 5.13 -19.30 2.52
N VAL A 306 5.44 -18.77 1.35
CA VAL A 306 4.51 -18.21 0.37
C VAL A 306 4.91 -18.79 -0.98
N ARG A 307 3.97 -19.41 -1.71
CA ARG A 307 4.30 -20.14 -2.93
C ARG A 307 3.15 -20.24 -3.91
N TRP A 308 3.50 -20.57 -5.13
CA TRP A 308 2.55 -21.02 -6.14
C TRP A 308 2.07 -22.45 -5.81
N PRO A 309 0.77 -22.78 -5.99
CA PRO A 309 0.26 -24.11 -5.71
C PRO A 309 0.98 -25.22 -6.48
N GLY A 310 1.52 -26.19 -5.76
CA GLY A 310 2.24 -27.32 -6.34
C GLY A 310 3.68 -27.03 -6.76
N ASP A 311 4.19 -25.81 -6.54
CA ASP A 311 5.59 -25.47 -6.77
C ASP A 311 6.34 -25.29 -5.43
N ALA A 312 7.52 -25.89 -5.32
CA ALA A 312 8.45 -25.64 -4.21
C ALA A 312 9.41 -24.47 -4.50
N GLY A 313 9.27 -23.84 -5.67
CA GLY A 313 10.08 -22.77 -6.21
C GLY A 313 9.73 -21.37 -5.72
N ASP A 314 10.42 -20.40 -6.31
CA ASP A 314 10.41 -18.97 -5.95
C ASP A 314 9.66 -18.17 -7.02
N TYR A 315 8.56 -18.72 -7.56
CA TYR A 315 7.85 -18.18 -8.73
C TYR A 315 7.38 -16.74 -8.50
N PHE A 316 6.88 -16.44 -7.30
CA PHE A 316 6.50 -15.07 -6.93
C PHE A 316 7.69 -14.13 -6.70
N CYS A 317 8.91 -14.66 -6.54
CA CYS A 317 10.12 -13.87 -6.36
C CYS A 317 10.82 -13.51 -7.68
N LYS A 318 10.29 -13.91 -8.84
CA LYS A 318 10.82 -13.53 -10.17
C LYS A 318 9.89 -12.49 -10.81
N PRO A 319 10.36 -11.28 -11.19
CA PRO A 319 11.72 -10.76 -11.27
C PRO A 319 12.12 -9.83 -10.09
N LYS A 320 12.27 -10.40 -8.87
CA LYS A 320 12.60 -9.68 -7.61
C LYS A 320 11.51 -8.74 -7.06
N TYR A 321 10.23 -8.97 -7.38
CA TYR A 321 9.12 -8.27 -6.73
C TYR A 321 7.94 -9.23 -6.57
N CYS A 322 7.15 -9.05 -5.51
CA CYS A 322 5.93 -9.83 -5.26
C CYS A 322 4.80 -9.39 -6.22
N TYR A 323 5.00 -9.63 -7.51
CA TYR A 323 4.23 -9.03 -8.60
C TYR A 323 2.85 -9.70 -8.77
N PHE A 324 2.84 -11.01 -8.99
CA PHE A 324 1.60 -11.76 -9.26
C PHE A 324 0.83 -12.15 -8.02
N GLY A 325 1.52 -12.26 -6.88
CA GLY A 325 0.93 -12.74 -5.64
C GLY A 325 1.93 -12.73 -4.52
N GLY A 326 1.41 -12.78 -3.30
CA GLY A 326 2.20 -12.76 -2.09
C GLY A 326 1.31 -12.57 -0.86
N VAL A 327 1.97 -12.37 0.27
CA VAL A 327 1.30 -12.02 1.53
C VAL A 327 1.83 -10.68 2.00
N LYS A 328 0.93 -9.72 2.24
CA LYS A 328 1.24 -8.49 2.95
C LYS A 328 1.03 -8.73 4.44
N ILE A 329 1.97 -8.29 5.27
CA ILE A 329 1.83 -8.36 6.72
C ILE A 329 2.01 -6.97 7.31
N LYS A 330 1.04 -6.54 8.13
CA LYS A 330 1.17 -5.36 8.99
C LYS A 330 1.22 -5.80 10.44
N GLY A 331 2.09 -5.19 11.20
CA GLY A 331 2.22 -5.44 12.63
C GLY A 331 3.53 -4.94 13.22
N LEU A 332 4.54 -4.63 12.41
CA LEU A 332 5.80 -4.01 12.88
C LEU A 332 5.73 -2.49 12.85
N GLU A 333 4.90 -1.96 11.98
CA GLU A 333 4.60 -0.55 11.84
C GLU A 333 3.97 -0.03 13.14
N GLN A 334 4.37 1.15 13.58
CA GLN A 334 3.71 1.81 14.71
C GLN A 334 2.43 2.52 14.27
N THR A 335 2.29 2.72 12.96
CA THR A 335 1.14 3.32 12.29
C THR A 335 0.57 2.35 11.26
N TRP A 336 -0.74 2.29 11.09
CA TRP A 336 -1.45 1.49 10.10
C TRP A 336 -1.53 2.15 8.72
N ILE A 337 -1.15 3.43 8.59
CA ILE A 337 -1.25 4.21 7.34
C ILE A 337 -0.41 3.63 6.18
N PRO A 338 0.90 3.35 6.33
CA PRO A 338 1.74 2.85 5.23
C PRO A 338 1.39 1.43 4.84
N GLU A 339 1.68 1.01 3.62
CA GLU A 339 1.37 -0.35 3.17
C GLU A 339 2.19 -1.43 3.90
N GLY A 340 1.60 -2.61 4.10
CA GLY A 340 2.26 -3.71 4.82
C GLY A 340 3.41 -4.36 4.05
N MET A 341 4.34 -4.97 4.79
CA MET A 341 5.48 -5.70 4.25
C MET A 341 5.04 -6.85 3.32
N LYS A 342 5.61 -6.92 2.12
CA LYS A 342 5.34 -7.99 1.15
C LYS A 342 6.27 -9.18 1.35
N PHE A 343 5.70 -10.37 1.47
CA PHE A 343 6.39 -11.66 1.53
C PHE A 343 6.07 -12.49 0.29
N CYS A 344 7.11 -12.89 -0.43
CA CYS A 344 7.01 -13.80 -1.57
C CYS A 344 8.31 -14.57 -1.86
N CYS A 345 9.42 -14.20 -1.22
CA CYS A 345 10.74 -14.74 -1.50
C CYS A 345 11.26 -15.57 -0.32
N LYS A 346 11.91 -16.70 -0.63
CA LYS A 346 12.47 -17.63 0.38
C LYS A 346 13.34 -16.97 1.47
N PRO A 347 14.24 -16.00 1.19
CA PRO A 347 15.06 -15.38 2.22
C PRO A 347 14.26 -14.66 3.31
N GLN A 348 13.00 -14.30 3.06
CA GLN A 348 12.13 -13.64 4.03
C GLN A 348 11.47 -14.61 5.01
N PHE A 349 11.48 -15.92 4.71
CA PHE A 349 10.76 -16.94 5.46
C PHE A 349 11.56 -17.41 6.68
N ASN A 350 10.87 -17.99 7.66
CA ASN A 350 11.42 -18.51 8.90
C ASN A 350 12.22 -17.48 9.73
N GLN A 351 11.92 -16.19 9.55
CA GLN A 351 12.43 -15.11 10.38
C GLN A 351 11.37 -14.75 11.42
N THR A 352 11.72 -14.89 12.70
CA THR A 352 10.85 -14.51 13.81
C THR A 352 10.77 -12.98 13.94
N MET A 353 9.55 -12.47 13.97
CA MET A 353 9.22 -11.06 14.14
C MET A 353 8.24 -10.89 15.32
N THR A 354 8.18 -9.69 15.89
CA THR A 354 7.29 -9.36 17.00
C THR A 354 6.53 -8.09 16.69
N THR A 355 5.20 -8.13 16.80
CA THR A 355 4.37 -6.96 16.52
C THR A 355 4.62 -5.81 17.49
N ALA A 356 4.44 -4.59 17.00
CA ALA A 356 4.44 -3.35 17.78
C ALA A 356 3.14 -3.16 18.61
N SER A 357 2.07 -3.90 18.28
CA SER A 357 0.78 -3.86 18.97
C SER A 357 0.23 -5.26 19.24
N ASN A 358 -0.97 -5.34 19.81
CA ASN A 358 -1.70 -6.58 20.05
C ASN A 358 -2.47 -7.08 18.81
N LEU A 359 -2.16 -6.57 17.62
CA LEU A 359 -2.79 -6.95 16.35
C LEU A 359 -1.73 -7.27 15.30
N LEU A 360 -1.93 -8.38 14.58
CA LEU A 360 -1.21 -8.76 13.39
C LEU A 360 -2.21 -8.89 12.24
N VAL A 361 -1.96 -8.20 11.13
CA VAL A 361 -2.82 -8.27 9.94
C VAL A 361 -2.07 -9.00 8.85
N ILE A 362 -2.70 -10.05 8.30
CA ILE A 362 -2.17 -10.86 7.20
C ILE A 362 -3.11 -10.68 6.02
N GLN A 363 -2.63 -10.14 4.91
CA GLN A 363 -3.42 -10.00 3.69
C GLN A 363 -2.75 -10.72 2.53
N ALA A 364 -3.28 -11.87 2.15
CA ALA A 364 -2.83 -12.54 0.95
C ALA A 364 -3.49 -11.92 -0.28
N TYR A 365 -2.74 -11.84 -1.37
CA TYR A 365 -3.26 -11.34 -2.64
C TYR A 365 -2.74 -12.16 -3.83
N ASN A 366 -3.48 -12.13 -4.93
CA ASN A 366 -3.07 -12.70 -6.21
C ASN A 366 -3.83 -12.06 -7.38
N SER A 367 -3.13 -11.78 -8.47
CA SER A 367 -3.71 -11.18 -9.69
C SER A 367 -3.83 -12.16 -10.85
N PHE A 368 -3.44 -13.42 -10.64
CA PHE A 368 -3.23 -14.39 -11.71
C PHE A 368 -3.83 -15.77 -11.38
N TYR A 369 -3.12 -16.59 -10.61
CA TYR A 369 -3.51 -17.96 -10.26
C TYR A 369 -3.98 -18.05 -8.80
N TYR A 370 -3.16 -18.56 -7.89
CA TYR A 370 -3.43 -18.57 -6.45
C TYR A 370 -2.16 -18.34 -5.64
N THR A 371 -2.31 -17.74 -4.45
CA THR A 371 -1.26 -17.64 -3.44
C THR A 371 -1.49 -18.66 -2.32
N ASP A 372 -0.61 -19.65 -2.21
CA ASP A 372 -0.56 -20.57 -1.07
C ASP A 372 0.40 -20.03 -0.02
N PHE A 373 0.01 -20.04 1.26
CA PHE A 373 0.87 -19.56 2.32
C PHE A 373 0.64 -20.26 3.66
N SER A 374 1.64 -20.15 4.54
CA SER A 374 1.52 -20.48 5.96
C SER A 374 2.26 -19.44 6.81
N VAL A 375 1.55 -18.85 7.77
CA VAL A 375 2.10 -17.92 8.77
C VAL A 375 1.85 -18.51 10.14
N GLN A 376 2.92 -18.70 10.91
CA GLN A 376 2.84 -19.13 12.30
C GLN A 376 2.88 -17.94 13.23
N TYR A 377 2.10 -18.03 14.31
CA TYR A 377 2.00 -16.99 15.31
C TYR A 377 1.78 -17.60 16.71
N LYS A 378 2.16 -16.83 17.73
CA LYS A 378 1.80 -17.09 19.13
C LYS A 378 1.80 -15.79 19.92
N LEU A 379 1.13 -15.83 21.06
CA LEU A 379 1.14 -14.78 22.06
C LEU A 379 2.46 -14.78 22.82
N ILE A 380 3.06 -13.60 23.02
CA ILE A 380 4.14 -13.42 23.98
C ILE A 380 3.84 -12.25 24.92
N TYR A 381 4.50 -12.26 26.07
CA TYR A 381 4.50 -11.11 26.96
C TYR A 381 5.34 -10.00 26.34
N SER A 382 4.82 -8.77 26.33
CA SER A 382 5.62 -7.60 25.96
C SER A 382 6.90 -7.60 26.80
N ARG A 383 8.06 -7.79 26.16
CA ARG A 383 9.36 -7.56 26.79
C ARG A 383 9.53 -6.06 26.94
N PHE A 384 8.87 -5.46 27.94
CA PHE A 384 9.27 -4.14 28.39
C PHE A 384 10.68 -4.28 28.97
N TYR A 385 11.69 -3.77 28.25
CA TYR A 385 12.91 -3.33 28.92
C TYR A 385 12.49 -2.25 29.91
N SER A 386 12.64 -2.50 31.21
CA SER A 386 12.44 -1.45 32.20
C SER A 386 13.53 -0.41 32.01
N PHE A 387 13.19 0.78 31.51
CA PHE A 387 14.06 1.94 31.59
C PHE A 387 13.57 2.79 32.76
N SER A 388 14.40 2.86 33.79
CA SER A 388 14.22 3.79 34.91
C SER A 388 14.85 5.12 34.53
N TYR A 389 14.06 6.19 34.45
CA TYR A 389 14.56 7.55 34.37
C TYR A 389 14.65 8.12 35.79
N THR A 390 15.77 8.78 36.11
CA THR A 390 15.86 9.63 37.31
C THR A 390 15.21 10.97 37.00
N LEU A 391 14.18 11.33 37.76
CA LEU A 391 13.60 12.67 37.72
C LEU A 391 14.62 13.65 38.30
N LEU A 392 15.21 14.50 37.45
CA LEU A 392 15.97 15.65 37.88
C LEU A 392 15.04 16.86 37.84
N VAL A 393 14.51 17.24 39.01
CA VAL A 393 13.83 18.53 39.22
C VAL A 393 14.90 19.55 39.62
N PRO A 394 14.86 20.79 39.10
CA PRO A 394 15.85 21.83 39.41
C PRO A 394 15.94 22.19 40.89
#